data_AF-A0AA35NR76-F1
#
_entry.id   AF-A0AA35NR76-F1
#
_cell.length_a   1.000
_cell.length_b   1.000
_cell.length_c   1.000
_cell.angle_alpha   90.00
_cell.angle_beta   90.00
_cell.angle_gamma   90.00
#
_symmetry.space_group_name_H-M   'P 1'
#
loop_
_entity.id
_entity.type
_entity.pdbx_description
1 polymer ?
#
loop_
_entity_poly.entity_id
_entity_poly.type
_entity_poly.pdbx_seq_one_letter_code
_entity_poly.pdbx_strand_id
1 'polypeptide(L)'
;MTMDAAQLKSQIQQYLVESGNYELISNELNAKLLQEGWVDKVKDLTKAEMNINESTNFTQILSTVEPKALDMISNSTRENVLNQIRQFLEEVVDTQ
;
A
#
# COMPACT_ATOMS: atom_id res chain seq x y z
N MET A 1 -27.26 16.09 -6.54
CA MET A 1 -26.84 15.18 -5.45
C MET A 1 -25.33 15.06 -5.54
N THR A 2 -24.60 15.68 -4.63
CA THR A 2 -23.13 15.51 -4.55
C THR A 2 -22.86 14.12 -4.01
N MET A 3 -22.27 13.23 -4.82
CA MET A 3 -21.77 11.96 -4.30
C MET A 3 -20.73 12.26 -3.21
N ASP A 4 -20.86 11.60 -2.07
CA ASP A 4 -19.86 11.66 -1.01
C ASP A 4 -18.54 11.04 -1.54
N ALA A 5 -17.42 11.73 -1.35
CA ALA A 5 -16.10 11.26 -1.77
C ALA A 5 -15.77 9.88 -1.17
N ALA A 6 -16.29 9.56 0.02
CA ALA A 6 -16.13 8.24 0.62
C ALA A 6 -16.90 7.15 -0.14
N GLN A 7 -18.13 7.45 -0.59
CA GLN A 7 -18.92 6.53 -1.41
C GLN A 7 -18.29 6.31 -2.79
N LEU A 8 -17.79 7.38 -3.41
CA LEU A 8 -17.07 7.27 -4.69
C LEU A 8 -15.81 6.41 -4.56
N LYS A 9 -15.01 6.63 -3.50
CA LYS A 9 -13.82 5.80 -3.22
C LYS A 9 -14.18 4.32 -3.06
N SER A 10 -15.28 4.02 -2.36
CA SER A 10 -15.74 2.65 -2.16
C SER A 10 -16.17 1.99 -3.48
N GLN A 11 -16.92 2.71 -4.33
CA GLN A 11 -17.34 2.20 -5.65
C GLN A 11 -16.16 1.93 -6.58
N ILE A 12 -15.17 2.84 -6.56
CA ILE A 12 -13.91 2.66 -7.29
C ILE A 12 -13.18 1.39 -6.83
N GLN A 13 -13.06 1.20 -5.51
CA GLN A 13 -12.41 0.01 -4.96
C GLN A 13 -13.15 -1.27 -5.35
N GLN A 14 -14.48 -1.24 -5.28
CA GLN A 14 -15.32 -2.36 -5.69
C GLN A 14 -15.11 -2.71 -7.18
N TYR A 15 -15.11 -1.70 -8.06
CA TYR A 15 -14.84 -1.91 -9.47
C TYR A 15 -13.45 -2.49 -9.72
N LEU A 16 -12.41 -1.97 -9.05
CA LEU A 16 -11.05 -2.50 -9.20
C LEU A 16 -10.97 -3.97 -8.77
N VAL A 17 -11.74 -4.38 -7.76
CA VAL A 17 -11.82 -5.78 -7.34
C VAL A 17 -12.58 -6.63 -8.36
N GLU A 18 -13.75 -6.19 -8.83
CA GLU A 18 -14.57 -6.92 -9.80
C GLU A 18 -13.92 -7.08 -11.17
N SER A 19 -13.11 -6.09 -11.59
CA SER A 19 -12.32 -6.13 -12.82
C SER A 19 -11.04 -6.97 -12.71
N GLY A 20 -10.65 -7.38 -11.49
CA GLY A 20 -9.36 -8.05 -11.23
C GLY A 20 -8.16 -7.10 -11.23
N ASN A 21 -8.34 -5.82 -11.55
CA ASN A 21 -7.26 -4.82 -11.57
C ASN A 21 -6.63 -4.62 -10.18
N TYR A 22 -7.40 -4.78 -9.11
CA TYR A 22 -6.90 -4.74 -7.74
C TYR A 22 -5.85 -5.84 -7.48
N GLU A 23 -6.09 -7.06 -7.97
CA GLU A 23 -5.15 -8.17 -7.82
C GLU A 23 -3.86 -7.90 -8.61
N LEU A 24 -3.98 -7.32 -9.82
CA LEU A 24 -2.82 -6.92 -10.62
C LEU A 24 -1.95 -5.88 -9.90
N ILE A 25 -2.57 -4.82 -9.35
CA ILE A 25 -1.87 -3.79 -8.58
C ILE A 25 -1.20 -4.40 -7.34
N SER A 26 -1.93 -5.24 -6.61
CA SER A 26 -1.43 -5.86 -5.37
C SER A 26 -0.26 -6.78 -5.64
N ASN A 27 -0.35 -7.61 -6.69
CA ASN A 27 0.71 -8.53 -7.08
C ASN A 27 1.97 -7.79 -7.57
N GLU A 28 1.81 -6.74 -8.37
CA GLU A 28 2.93 -5.91 -8.84
C GLU A 28 3.63 -5.22 -7.66
N LEU A 29 2.87 -4.63 -6.74
CA LEU A 29 3.43 -4.00 -5.53
C LEU A 29 4.20 -5.03 -4.69
N ASN A 30 3.59 -6.19 -4.41
CA ASN A 30 4.23 -7.25 -3.63
C ASN A 30 5.53 -7.75 -4.31
N ALA A 31 5.51 -7.92 -5.63
CA ALA A 31 6.68 -8.33 -6.39
C ALA A 31 7.81 -7.30 -6.30
N LYS A 32 7.49 -6.01 -6.46
CA LYS A 32 8.49 -4.92 -6.35
C LYS A 32 9.08 -4.81 -4.94
N LEU A 33 8.22 -4.82 -3.91
CA LEU A 33 8.64 -4.77 -2.51
C LEU A 33 9.53 -5.97 -2.13
N LEU A 34 9.22 -7.15 -2.67
CA LEU A 34 10.05 -8.34 -2.49
C LEU A 34 11.40 -8.20 -3.21
N GLN A 35 11.42 -7.77 -4.47
CA GLN A 35 12.63 -7.62 -5.26
C GLN A 35 13.59 -6.56 -4.69
N GLU A 36 13.08 -5.46 -4.13
CA GLU A 36 13.91 -4.41 -3.50
C GLU A 36 14.32 -4.76 -2.04
N GLY A 37 13.93 -5.95 -1.57
CA GLY A 37 14.22 -6.46 -0.23
C GLY A 37 13.49 -5.72 0.90
N TRP A 38 12.44 -4.96 0.57
CA TRP A 38 11.67 -4.19 1.56
C TRP A 38 11.05 -5.11 2.61
N VAL A 39 10.48 -6.24 2.19
CA VAL A 39 9.83 -7.21 3.09
C VAL A 39 10.79 -7.70 4.17
N ASP A 40 12.03 -8.04 3.82
CA ASP A 40 13.00 -8.53 4.78
C ASP A 40 13.54 -7.41 5.68
N LYS A 41 13.76 -6.21 5.13
CA LYS A 41 14.14 -5.05 5.94
C LYS A 41 13.07 -4.70 6.97
N VAL A 42 11.78 -4.81 6.64
CA VAL A 42 10.68 -4.58 7.60
C VAL A 42 10.63 -5.65 8.67
N LYS A 43 10.88 -6.93 8.34
CA LYS A 43 11.00 -8.00 9.35
C LYS A 43 12.15 -7.71 10.32
N ASP A 44 13.30 -7.28 9.81
CA ASP A 44 14.46 -7.00 10.64
C ASP A 44 14.26 -5.73 11.49
N LEU A 45 13.64 -4.70 10.93
CA LEU A 45 13.18 -3.53 11.67
C LEU A 45 12.23 -3.92 12.81
N THR A 46 11.25 -4.80 12.52
CA THR A 46 10.30 -5.27 13.54
C THR A 46 11.01 -5.99 14.68
N LYS A 47 11.99 -6.86 14.38
CA LYS A 47 12.81 -7.52 15.41
C LYS A 47 13.61 -6.52 16.23
N ALA A 48 14.21 -5.52 15.58
CA ALA A 48 14.95 -4.47 16.26
C ALA A 48 14.05 -3.67 17.20
N GLU A 49 12.87 -3.26 16.75
CA GLU A 49 11.89 -2.52 17.55
C GLU A 49 11.37 -3.35 18.73
N MET A 50 11.13 -4.65 18.56
CA MET A 50 10.76 -5.54 19.68
C MET A 50 11.85 -5.58 20.75
N ASN A 51 13.12 -5.64 20.35
CA ASN A 51 14.24 -5.64 21.28
C ASN A 51 14.43 -4.28 21.96
N ILE A 52 14.30 -3.17 21.23
CA ILE A 52 14.47 -1.81 21.76
C ILE A 52 13.37 -1.46 22.76
N ASN A 53 12.12 -1.85 22.46
CA ASN A 53 10.97 -1.55 23.30
C ASN A 53 10.73 -2.61 24.40
N GLU A 54 11.55 -3.67 24.42
CA GLU A 54 11.38 -4.85 25.29
C GLU A 54 9.93 -5.37 25.30
N SER A 55 9.28 -5.34 24.13
CA SER A 55 7.85 -5.57 23.99
C SER A 55 7.55 -6.37 22.72
N THR A 56 6.62 -7.31 22.85
CA THR A 56 6.05 -8.04 21.71
C THR A 56 4.59 -7.63 21.48
N ASN A 57 4.14 -6.52 22.06
CA ASN A 57 2.79 -6.02 21.86
C ASN A 57 2.63 -5.49 20.43
N PHE A 58 1.72 -6.10 19.67
CA PHE A 58 1.52 -5.77 18.26
C PHE A 58 1.25 -4.28 18.02
N THR A 59 0.30 -3.69 18.74
CA THR A 59 -0.09 -2.28 18.54
C THR A 59 1.06 -1.32 18.83
N GLN A 60 1.80 -1.58 19.92
CA GLN A 60 2.97 -0.78 20.28
C GLN A 60 4.05 -0.85 19.19
N ILE A 61 4.43 -2.06 18.77
CA ILE A 61 5.48 -2.24 17.77
C ILE A 61 5.03 -1.72 16.40
N LEU A 62 3.78 -1.94 16.01
CA LEU A 62 3.25 -1.44 14.73
C LEU A 62 3.35 0.09 14.66
N SER A 63 3.00 0.79 15.75
CA SER A 63 3.05 2.26 15.78
C SER A 63 4.45 2.85 15.59
N THR A 64 5.52 2.08 15.86
CA THR A 64 6.90 2.51 15.59
C THR A 64 7.42 2.01 14.24
N VAL A 65 7.02 0.81 13.82
CA VAL A 65 7.49 0.17 12.58
C VAL A 65 6.80 0.75 11.34
N GLU A 66 5.48 0.94 11.37
CA GLU A 66 4.69 1.38 10.21
C GLU A 66 5.21 2.66 9.53
N PRO A 67 5.42 3.79 10.22
CA PRO A 67 5.90 5.00 9.56
C PRO A 67 7.26 4.81 8.89
N LYS A 68 8.18 4.10 9.55
CA LYS A 68 9.51 3.79 9.00
C LYS A 68 9.40 2.87 7.78
N ALA A 69 8.54 1.86 7.85
CA ALA A 69 8.30 0.94 6.74
C ALA A 69 7.73 1.69 5.51
N LEU A 70 6.82 2.64 5.71
CA LEU A 70 6.27 3.47 4.64
C LEU A 70 7.32 4.38 3.98
N ASP A 71 8.25 4.91 4.77
CA ASP A 71 9.36 5.75 4.27
C ASP A 71 10.44 4.94 3.54
N MET A 72 10.57 3.64 3.86
CA MET A 72 11.53 2.74 3.22
C MET A 72 11.14 2.31 1.80
N ILE A 73 9.89 2.54 1.39
CA ILE A 73 9.43 2.23 0.04
C ILE A 73 10.14 3.15 -0.95
N SER A 74 10.78 2.59 -1.97
CA SER A 74 11.49 3.40 -2.96
C SER A 74 10.52 4.31 -3.73
N ASN A 75 11.00 5.52 -4.09
CA ASN A 75 10.20 6.45 -4.91
C ASN A 75 9.79 5.82 -6.23
N SER A 76 10.66 5.00 -6.83
CA SER A 76 10.34 4.29 -8.07
C SER A 76 9.19 3.30 -7.88
N THR A 77 9.21 2.46 -6.84
CA THR A 77 8.10 1.54 -6.55
C THR A 77 6.81 2.30 -6.27
N ARG A 78 6.87 3.37 -5.48
CA ARG A 78 5.72 4.24 -5.17
C ARG A 78 5.13 4.86 -6.44
N GLU A 79 5.94 5.52 -7.26
CA GLU A 79 5.49 6.21 -8.48
C GLU A 79 4.93 5.24 -9.51
N ASN A 80 5.58 4.09 -9.71
CA ASN A 80 5.12 3.07 -10.66
C ASN A 80 3.74 2.54 -10.28
N VAL A 81 3.53 2.16 -9.02
CA VAL A 81 2.25 1.62 -8.55
C VAL A 81 1.18 2.71 -8.53
N LEU A 82 1.51 3.95 -8.15
CA LEU A 82 0.57 5.08 -8.21
C LEU A 82 0.14 5.38 -9.65
N ASN A 83 1.05 5.32 -10.62
CA ASN A 83 0.71 5.53 -12.03
C ASN A 83 -0.20 4.42 -12.55
N GLN A 84 0.06 3.16 -12.18
CA GLN A 84 -0.81 2.05 -12.52
C GLN A 84 -2.22 2.21 -11.93
N ILE A 85 -2.32 2.62 -10.65
CA ILE A 85 -3.61 2.94 -10.03
C ILE A 85 -4.31 4.05 -10.82
N ARG A 86 -3.63 5.15 -11.14
CA ARG A 86 -4.24 6.27 -11.91
C ARG A 86 -4.77 5.82 -13.26
N GLN A 87 -4.02 5.02 -14.01
CA GLN A 87 -4.46 4.48 -15.30
C GLN A 87 -5.77 3.69 -15.16
N PHE A 88 -5.87 2.81 -14.17
CA PHE A 88 -7.11 2.08 -13.94
C PHE A 88 -8.25 2.97 -13.44
N LEU A 89 -7.96 4.06 -12.72
CA LEU A 89 -8.99 5.01 -12.34
C LEU A 89 -9.52 5.80 -13.54
N GLU A 90 -8.65 6.21 -14.46
CA GLU A 90 -9.04 6.91 -15.70
C GLU A 90 -10.00 6.09 -16.58
N GLU A 91 -9.92 4.76 -16.52
CA GLU A 91 -10.88 3.87 -17.20
C GLU A 91 -12.27 3.83 -16.54
N VAL A 92 -12.37 4.24 -15.27
CA VAL A 92 -13.57 4.08 -14.42
C VAL A 92 -14.26 5.41 -14.17
N VAL A 93 -13.52 6.51 -14.08
CA VAL A 93 -14.06 7.84 -13.80
C VAL A 93 -13.99 8.73 -15.03
N ASP A 94 -15.16 9.17 -15.52
CA ASP A 94 -15.22 10.26 -16.48
C ASP A 94 -14.77 11.56 -15.79
N THR A 95 -13.62 12.08 -16.22
CA THR A 95 -13.10 13.38 -15.79
C THR A 95 -13.45 14.42 -16.86
N GLN A 96 -14.67 14.95 -16.81
CA GLN A 96 -15.06 16.17 -17.55
C GLN A 96 -14.60 17.44 -16.84
#